data_AF-A0A7C2H3I0-F1
#
_entry.id   AF-A0A7C2H3I0-F1
#
_cell.length_a   1.000
_cell.length_b   1.000
_cell.length_c   1.000
_cell.angle_alpha   90.00
_cell.angle_beta   90.00
_cell.angle_gamma   90.00
#
_symmetry.space_group_name_H-M   'P 1'
#
loop_
_entity.id
_entity.type
_entity.pdbx_description
1 polymer ?
#
loop_
_entity_poly.entity_id
_entity_poly.type
_entity_poly.pdbx_seq_one_letter_code
_entity_poly.pdbx_strand_id
1 'polypeptide(L)'
;MKIEGTCRSCGRTFLVQQVIGTGGHCPWCGIPFEPDYAVVLVDALRDAEDSGSTLENALEKIADLEPRFVLDPGSVLDRLREHLERLARAQGG
;
A
#
# COMPACT_ATOMS: atom_id res chain seq x y z
N MET A 1 -8.95 1.81 -2.32
CA MET A 1 -8.35 0.92 -1.30
C MET A 1 -7.64 1.77 -0.26
N LYS A 2 -7.74 1.42 1.02
CA LYS A 2 -6.98 2.08 2.08
C LYS A 2 -5.82 1.18 2.50
N ILE A 3 -4.60 1.68 2.41
CA ILE A 3 -3.41 0.92 2.80
C ILE A 3 -2.99 1.34 4.22
N GLU A 4 -2.77 0.34 5.08
CA GLU A 4 -2.28 0.53 6.44
C GLU A 4 -0.89 -0.07 6.65
N GLY A 5 -0.14 0.51 7.59
CA GLY A 5 1.16 0.01 8.03
C GLY A 5 1.34 0.25 9.52
N THR A 6 2.36 -0.36 10.11
CA THR A 6 2.69 -0.18 11.54
C THR A 6 4.07 0.45 11.68
N CYS A 7 4.18 1.52 12.46
CA CYS A 7 5.46 2.14 12.73
C CYS A 7 6.32 1.23 13.62
N ARG A 8 7.51 0.85 13.15
CA ARG A 8 8.45 0.03 13.92
C ARG A 8 9.04 0.76 15.14
N SER A 9 9.07 2.09 15.13
CA SER A 9 9.64 2.89 16.24
C SER A 9 8.67 3.08 17.40
N CYS A 10 7.38 3.28 17.15
CA CYS A 10 6.39 3.55 18.20
C CYS A 10 5.23 2.54 18.26
N GLY A 11 5.21 1.52 17.40
CA GLY A 11 4.23 0.42 17.41
C GLY A 11 2.81 0.78 16.98
N ARG A 12 2.54 2.03 16.56
CA ARG A 12 1.20 2.49 16.20
C ARG A 12 0.93 2.27 14.71
N THR A 13 -0.28 1.80 14.40
CA THR A 13 -0.80 1.68 13.03
C THR A 13 -1.05 3.05 12.43
N PHE A 14 -0.79 3.20 11.13
CA PHE A 14 -1.04 4.42 10.37
C PHE A 14 -1.69 4.07 9.02
N LEU A 15 -2.39 5.05 8.45
CA LEU A 15 -2.80 5.00 7.05
C LEU A 15 -1.75 5.66 6.16
N VAL A 16 -1.56 5.13 4.96
CA VAL A 16 -0.62 5.68 3.98
C VAL A 16 -0.85 7.16 3.71
N GLN A 17 -2.11 7.60 3.58
CA GLN A 17 -2.44 9.03 3.43
C GLN A 17 -1.92 9.92 4.56
N GLN A 18 -1.89 9.41 5.80
CA GLN A 18 -1.34 10.18 6.93
C GLN A 18 0.18 10.35 6.77
N VAL A 19 0.87 9.32 6.27
CA VAL A 19 2.32 9.39 6.01
C VAL A 19 2.62 10.35 4.86
N ILE A 20 1.83 10.31 3.79
CA ILE A 20 1.93 11.28 2.69
C ILE A 20 1.74 12.71 3.20
N GLY A 21 0.72 12.93 4.04
CA GLY A 21 0.44 14.25 4.63
C GLY A 21 1.54 14.79 5.54
N THR A 22 2.39 13.92 6.09
CA THR A 22 3.55 14.29 6.92
C THR A 22 4.87 14.29 6.15
N GLY A 23 4.84 14.06 4.83
CA GLY A 23 6.04 14.04 4.00
C GLY A 23 6.98 12.86 4.29
N GLY A 24 6.44 11.68 4.64
CA GLY A 24 7.25 10.47 4.87
C GLY A 24 7.63 10.22 6.32
N HIS A 25 7.04 10.96 7.25
CA HIS A 25 7.26 10.79 8.69
C HIS A 25 6.17 9.91 9.33
N CYS A 26 6.48 9.33 10.48
CA CYS A 26 5.46 8.71 11.30
C CYS A 26 4.48 9.79 11.81
N PRO A 27 3.16 9.67 11.57
CA PRO A 27 2.17 10.64 12.05
C PRO A 27 2.09 10.76 13.57
N TRP A 28 2.68 9.79 14.27
CA TRP A 28 2.52 9.60 15.71
C TRP A 28 3.75 9.99 16.54
N CYS A 29 4.94 9.73 16.03
CA CYS A 29 6.20 10.02 16.72
C CYS A 29 7.14 10.94 15.94
N GLY A 30 6.79 11.32 14.70
CA GLY A 30 7.57 12.24 13.87
C GLY A 30 8.87 11.67 13.32
N ILE A 31 9.25 10.43 13.66
CA ILE A 31 10.45 9.80 13.11
C ILE A 31 10.25 9.55 11.61
N PRO A 32 11.23 9.89 10.74
CA PRO A 32 11.15 9.59 9.31
C PRO A 32 11.14 8.07 9.09
N PHE A 33 10.27 7.59 8.20
CA PHE A 33 10.29 6.18 7.82
C PHE A 33 11.46 5.83 6.91
N GLU A 34 11.93 6.79 6.14
CA GLU A 34 13.13 6.69 5.30
C GLU A 34 13.84 8.06 5.28
N PRO A 35 14.93 8.24 6.05
CA PRO A 35 15.57 9.55 6.23
C PRO A 35 16.23 10.07 4.95
N ASP A 36 16.78 9.19 4.13
CA ASP A 36 17.58 9.58 2.96
C ASP A 36 16.72 9.72 1.69
N TYR A 37 15.55 9.07 1.66
CA TYR A 37 14.71 8.95 0.46
C TYR A 37 13.21 9.20 0.74
N ALA A 38 12.91 10.12 1.66
CA ALA A 38 11.53 10.43 2.06
C ALA A 38 10.60 10.78 0.87
N VAL A 39 11.08 11.53 -0.13
CA VAL A 39 10.30 11.89 -1.32
C VAL A 39 9.94 10.64 -2.14
N VAL A 40 10.93 9.78 -2.40
CA VAL A 40 10.72 8.52 -3.14
C VAL A 40 9.72 7.62 -2.42
N LEU A 41 9.81 7.54 -1.09
CA LEU A 41 8.85 6.80 -0.28
C LEU A 41 7.43 7.38 -0.42
N VAL A 42 7.27 8.69 -0.29
CA VAL A 42 5.96 9.36 -0.40
C VAL A 42 5.33 9.14 -1.76
N ASP A 43 6.12 9.27 -2.84
CA ASP A 43 5.63 9.07 -4.20
C ASP A 43 5.21 7.61 -4.42
N ALA A 44 6.05 6.64 -4.03
CA ALA A 44 5.72 5.22 -4.14
C ALA A 44 4.47 4.84 -3.32
N LEU A 45 4.31 5.42 -2.13
CA LEU A 45 3.13 5.22 -1.29
C LEU A 45 1.86 5.79 -1.92
N ARG A 46 1.94 6.98 -2.51
CA ARG A 46 0.83 7.61 -3.24
C ARG A 46 0.43 6.75 -4.43
N ASP A 47 1.39 6.38 -5.26
CA ASP A 47 1.16 5.56 -6.45
C ASP A 47 0.53 4.20 -6.10
N ALA A 48 0.97 3.56 -5.02
CA ALA A 48 0.41 2.31 -4.55
C ALA A 48 -1.08 2.44 -4.14
N GLU A 49 -1.45 3.49 -3.40
CA GLU A 49 -2.83 3.67 -2.97
C GLU A 49 -3.77 4.10 -4.11
N ASP A 50 -3.30 4.99 -5.00
CA ASP A 50 -4.06 5.45 -6.16
C ASP A 50 -4.28 4.32 -7.17
N SER A 51 -3.23 3.54 -7.46
CA SER A 51 -3.33 2.39 -8.37
C SER A 51 -4.18 1.27 -7.78
N GLY A 52 -4.05 1.00 -6.48
CA GLY A 52 -4.86 0.01 -5.77
C GLY A 52 -6.34 0.39 -5.77
N SER A 53 -6.66 1.67 -5.53
CA SER A 53 -8.02 2.20 -5.64
C SER A 53 -8.57 2.10 -7.06
N THR A 54 -7.73 2.37 -8.07
CA THR A 54 -8.11 2.23 -9.48
C THR A 54 -8.47 0.77 -9.82
N LEU A 55 -7.66 -0.19 -9.37
CA LEU A 55 -7.92 -1.62 -9.57
C LEU A 55 -9.21 -2.06 -8.88
N GLU A 56 -9.40 -1.70 -7.61
CA GLU A 56 -10.61 -2.00 -6.83
C GLU A 56 -11.87 -1.51 -7.56
N ASN A 57 -11.88 -0.24 -7.98
CA ASN A 57 -13.00 0.35 -8.72
C ASN A 57 -13.25 -0.33 -10.08
N ALA A 58 -12.18 -0.78 -10.76
CA ALA A 58 -12.32 -1.48 -12.04
C ALA A 58 -12.92 -2.88 -11.85
N LEU A 59 -12.51 -3.61 -10.81
CA LEU A 59 -13.06 -4.92 -10.48
C LEU A 59 -14.52 -4.82 -10.04
N GLU A 60 -14.90 -3.80 -9.27
CA GLU A 60 -16.29 -3.52 -8.92
C GLU A 60 -17.15 -3.30 -10.17
N LYS A 61 -16.71 -2.44 -11.09
CA LYS A 61 -17.40 -2.21 -12.37
C LYS A 61 -17.51 -3.48 -13.21
N ILE A 62 -16.48 -4.32 -13.23
CA ILE A 62 -16.52 -5.60 -13.96
C ILE A 62 -17.55 -6.53 -13.32
N ALA A 63 -17.63 -6.59 -11.99
CA ALA A 63 -18.61 -7.40 -11.28
C ALA A 63 -20.05 -6.97 -11.61
N ASP A 64 -20.30 -5.65 -11.68
CA ASP A 64 -21.61 -5.08 -12.02
C ASP A 64 -22.07 -5.40 -13.46
N LEU A 65 -21.15 -5.76 -14.36
CA LEU A 65 -21.47 -6.10 -15.76
C LEU A 65 -21.91 -7.56 -15.96
N GLU A 66 -21.90 -8.38 -14.92
CA GLU A 66 -22.22 -9.82 -14.98
C GLU A 66 -21.54 -10.56 -16.16
N PRO A 67 -20.19 -10.51 -16.24
CA PRO A 67 -19.46 -10.99 -17.39
C PRO A 67 -19.56 -12.51 -17.55
N ARG A 68 -19.55 -12.97 -18.81
CA ARG A 68 -19.47 -14.40 -19.16
C ARG A 68 -18.03 -14.94 -19.15
N PHE A 69 -17.23 -14.52 -18.18
CA PHE A 69 -15.89 -15.03 -17.93
C PHE A 69 -15.64 -15.12 -16.43
N VAL A 70 -14.61 -15.89 -16.05
CA VAL A 70 -14.13 -15.97 -14.67
C VAL A 70 -12.72 -15.40 -14.64
N LEU A 71 -12.49 -14.41 -13.77
CA LEU A 71 -11.13 -13.99 -13.44
C LEU A 71 -10.57 -14.96 -12.40
N ASP A 72 -9.33 -15.39 -12.60
CA ASP A 72 -8.60 -16.17 -11.59
C ASP A 72 -8.11 -15.22 -10.48
N PRO A 73 -8.62 -15.31 -9.23
CA PRO A 73 -8.17 -14.45 -8.15
C PRO A 73 -6.68 -14.60 -7.83
N GLY A 74 -6.10 -15.79 -8.02
CA GLY A 74 -4.68 -16.06 -7.75
C GLY A 74 -3.77 -15.22 -8.64
N SER A 75 -4.12 -15.11 -9.93
CA SER A 75 -3.38 -14.30 -10.91
C SER A 75 -3.18 -12.83 -10.50
N VAL A 76 -4.06 -12.29 -9.64
CA VAL A 76 -3.99 -10.92 -9.12
C VAL A 76 -3.41 -10.91 -7.71
N LEU A 77 -4.01 -11.67 -6.79
CA LEU A 77 -3.71 -11.59 -5.37
C LEU A 77 -2.35 -12.18 -5.01
N ASP A 78 -1.92 -13.25 -5.71
CA ASP A 78 -0.65 -13.89 -5.39
C ASP A 78 0.53 -12.99 -5.77
N ARG A 79 0.41 -12.24 -6.87
CA ARG A 79 1.40 -11.23 -7.27
C ARG A 79 1.54 -10.13 -6.22
N LEU A 80 0.42 -9.61 -5.72
CA LEU A 80 0.45 -8.61 -4.66
C LEU A 80 1.07 -9.18 -3.37
N ARG A 81 0.74 -10.43 -3.02
CA ARG A 81 1.31 -11.11 -1.86
C ARG A 81 2.82 -11.27 -1.96
N GLU A 82 3.34 -11.71 -3.12
CA GLU A 82 4.79 -11.85 -3.36
C GLU A 82 5.55 -10.54 -3.11
N HIS A 83 5.00 -9.41 -3.57
CA HIS A 83 5.59 -8.09 -3.36
C HIS A 83 5.57 -7.67 -1.89
N LEU A 84 4.45 -7.88 -1.19
CA LEU A 84 4.32 -7.56 0.23
C LEU A 84 5.25 -8.42 1.10
N GLU A 85 5.38 -9.71 0.80
CA GLU A 85 6.32 -10.58 1.50
C GLU A 85 7.78 -10.16 1.28
N ARG A 86 8.13 -9.72 0.07
CA ARG A 86 9.46 -9.17 -0.19
C ARG A 86 9.71 -7.90 0.63
N LEU A 87 8.72 -7.02 0.73
CA LEU A 87 8.79 -5.82 1.56
C LEU A 87 8.93 -6.17 3.05
N ALA A 88 8.15 -7.12 3.55
CA ALA A 88 8.22 -7.58 4.94
C ALA A 88 9.60 -8.18 5.28
N ARG A 89 10.19 -8.96 4.37
CA ARG A 89 11.57 -9.48 4.51
C ARG A 89 12.60 -8.37 4.56
N ALA A 90 12.48 -7.32 3.74
CA ALA A 90 13.37 -6.16 3.80
C ALA A 90 13.23 -5.35 5.10
N GLN A 91 12.06 -5.41 5.73
CA GLN A 91 11.75 -4.77 7.01
C GLN A 91 12.04 -5.68 8.22
N GLY A 92 12.55 -6.89 8.01
CA GLY A 92 12.77 -7.89 9.07
C GLY A 92 14.05 -8.70 8.81
N GLY A 93 15.18 -8.09 9.17
CA GLY A 93 16.45 -8.74 9.52
C GLY A 93 16.87 -8.25 10.90
#